data_AF-A0A6L5WIK8-F1
#
_entry.id   AF-A0A6L5WIK8-F1
#
_cell.length_a   1.000
_cell.length_b   1.000
_cell.length_c   1.000
_cell.angle_alpha   90.00
_cell.angle_beta   90.00
_cell.angle_gamma   90.00
#
_symmetry.space_group_name_H-M   'P 1'
#
loop_
_entity.id
_entity.type
_entity.pdbx_description
1 polymer ?
#
loop_
_entity_poly.entity_id
_entity_poly.type
_entity_poly.pdbx_seq_one_letter_code
_entity_poly.pdbx_strand_id
1 'polypeptide(L)'
;MKKIFKIIFCLFLALSFNFADGSSNLEKSSQKECILNKEINNLNSAIYYGDFNKFVKILNQYPNLINCSDIGNLRPLDYALVYYEKINGDESKPFFEYLVKNGADLNYKIEDALLTPIEYLTIIMSEKYLIEFFNKYKHKININLNYNGFKGTVLTQAHENDYKQLFKLYLENGAIVNDTVLINITYKILEPFYTKTKYFSLKNNKAINEQLEFFKSKEYSDIYSNQLYFLELSLKYLKDKNETTDEMLNKLLAFANLMNDKKLINILTKD
;
A
#
# COMPACT_ATOMS: atom_id res chain seq x y z
N MET A 1 -3.92 -4.41 11.69
CA MET A 1 -4.15 -4.92 10.32
C MET A 1 -3.00 -5.81 9.79
N LYS A 2 -1.72 -5.44 9.92
CA LYS A 2 -0.56 -6.25 9.45
C LYS A 2 -0.56 -7.74 9.88
N LYS A 3 -1.01 -8.09 11.08
CA LYS A 3 -1.06 -9.49 11.54
C LYS A 3 -2.25 -10.29 11.00
N ILE A 4 -3.39 -9.65 10.72
CA ILE A 4 -4.62 -10.34 10.31
C ILE A 4 -4.56 -10.71 8.82
N PHE A 5 -4.06 -9.80 7.97
CA PHE A 5 -3.80 -10.10 6.56
C PHE A 5 -2.76 -11.23 6.37
N LYS A 6 -1.69 -11.22 7.18
CA LYS A 6 -0.67 -12.28 7.20
C LYS A 6 -1.23 -13.66 7.55
N ILE A 7 -2.21 -13.74 8.44
CA ILE A 7 -2.80 -15.02 8.88
C ILE A 7 -3.75 -15.57 7.82
N ILE A 8 -4.61 -14.71 7.23
CA ILE A 8 -5.58 -15.13 6.21
C ILE A 8 -4.84 -15.61 4.95
N PHE A 9 -3.83 -14.86 4.48
CA PHE A 9 -3.09 -15.21 3.27
C PHE A 9 -2.27 -16.52 3.42
N CYS A 10 -1.62 -16.73 4.58
CA CYS A 10 -0.86 -17.97 4.85
C CYS A 10 -1.76 -19.21 5.06
N LEU A 11 -2.97 -19.05 5.60
CA LEU A 11 -3.89 -20.17 5.85
C LEU A 11 -4.36 -20.82 4.54
N PHE A 12 -4.62 -20.05 3.49
CA PHE A 12 -5.11 -20.61 2.22
C PHE A 12 -4.02 -21.29 1.38
N LEU A 13 -2.77 -20.80 1.42
CA LEU A 13 -1.65 -21.48 0.76
C LEU A 13 -1.29 -22.84 1.39
N ALA A 14 -1.58 -23.02 2.68
CA ALA A 14 -1.46 -24.33 3.33
C ALA A 14 -2.65 -25.26 3.01
N LEU A 15 -3.80 -24.69 2.64
CA LEU A 15 -5.05 -25.41 2.38
C LEU A 15 -5.29 -25.73 0.89
N SER A 16 -4.43 -25.28 -0.03
CA SER A 16 -4.55 -25.59 -1.47
C SER A 16 -4.20 -27.06 -1.84
N PHE A 17 -4.19 -27.98 -0.87
CA PHE A 17 -4.18 -29.41 -1.13
C PHE A 17 -5.60 -29.98 -1.13
N ASN A 18 -6.04 -30.36 -2.33
CA ASN A 18 -7.20 -31.20 -2.65
C ASN A 18 -8.59 -30.60 -2.39
N PHE A 19 -9.10 -29.87 -3.38
CA PHE A 19 -10.49 -30.08 -3.82
C PHE A 19 -10.55 -29.94 -5.34
N ALA A 20 -10.62 -31.08 -6.03
CA ALA A 20 -11.28 -31.16 -7.32
C ALA A 20 -12.77 -31.20 -7.02
N ASP A 21 -13.51 -30.12 -7.29
CA ASP A 21 -14.86 -30.27 -7.86
C ASP A 21 -15.38 -28.97 -8.48
N GLY A 22 -16.20 -29.14 -9.51
CA GLY A 22 -16.47 -28.16 -10.56
C GLY A 22 -17.28 -26.91 -10.17
N SER A 23 -16.95 -25.81 -10.84
CA SER A 23 -17.96 -24.89 -11.39
C SER A 23 -17.37 -24.09 -12.55
N SER A 24 -17.93 -24.30 -13.73
CA SER A 24 -17.59 -23.62 -14.96
C SER A 24 -18.43 -22.35 -15.10
N ASN A 25 -17.79 -21.19 -15.18
CA ASN A 25 -18.28 -20.07 -15.97
C ASN A 25 -17.08 -19.29 -16.52
N LEU A 26 -16.73 -19.65 -17.75
CA LEU A 26 -15.64 -19.09 -18.56
C LEU A 26 -16.06 -17.72 -19.11
N GLU A 27 -15.62 -16.65 -18.47
CA GLU A 27 -15.40 -15.39 -19.18
C GLU A 27 -14.13 -15.51 -20.02
N LYS A 28 -14.33 -15.84 -21.30
CA LYS A 28 -13.30 -15.74 -22.33
C LYS A 28 -12.98 -14.27 -22.58
N SER A 29 -11.85 -13.79 -22.06
CA SER A 29 -11.09 -12.74 -22.76
C SER A 29 -9.59 -12.86 -22.46
N SER A 30 -8.78 -12.99 -23.52
CA SER A 30 -7.31 -12.96 -23.59
C SER A 30 -6.43 -14.07 -22.95
N GLN A 31 -6.92 -14.94 -22.07
CA GLN A 31 -6.11 -16.02 -21.41
C GLN A 31 -5.86 -17.29 -22.28
N LYS A 32 -5.46 -17.14 -23.54
CA LYS A 32 -5.40 -18.30 -24.48
C LYS A 32 -4.13 -19.17 -24.41
N GLU A 33 -3.20 -18.96 -23.47
CA GLU A 33 -1.88 -19.63 -23.51
C GLU A 33 -1.30 -20.09 -22.14
N CYS A 34 -2.12 -20.19 -21.09
CA CYS A 34 -1.66 -20.68 -19.76
C CYS A 34 -2.06 -22.14 -19.46
N ILE A 35 -2.33 -22.97 -20.47
CA ILE A 35 -2.85 -24.34 -20.33
C ILE A 35 -1.73 -25.36 -20.03
N LEU A 36 -0.91 -25.10 -19.02
CA LEU A 36 -0.04 -26.11 -18.40
C LEU A 36 -0.15 -25.99 -16.88
N ASN A 37 -1.31 -26.39 -16.33
CA ASN A 37 -1.61 -26.38 -14.89
C ASN A 37 -0.51 -27.07 -14.06
N LYS A 38 0.11 -28.14 -14.59
CA LYS A 38 1.19 -28.84 -13.89
C LYS A 38 2.45 -27.99 -13.76
N GLU A 39 2.86 -27.28 -14.82
CA GLU A 39 4.12 -26.54 -14.81
C GLU A 39 4.02 -25.21 -14.06
N ILE A 40 2.87 -24.53 -14.12
CA ILE A 40 2.63 -23.37 -13.24
C ILE A 40 2.63 -23.79 -11.77
N ASN A 41 2.00 -24.92 -11.42
CA ASN A 41 2.04 -25.43 -10.04
C ASN A 41 3.47 -25.83 -9.61
N ASN A 42 4.26 -26.43 -10.51
CA ASN A 42 5.67 -26.76 -10.25
C ASN A 42 6.50 -25.49 -10.02
N LEU A 43 6.27 -24.45 -10.82
CA LEU A 43 6.93 -23.15 -10.71
C LEU A 43 6.60 -22.48 -9.38
N ASN A 44 5.30 -22.36 -9.07
CA ASN A 44 4.80 -21.75 -7.83
C ASN A 44 5.30 -22.52 -6.60
N SER A 45 5.33 -23.86 -6.67
CA SER A 45 5.91 -24.70 -5.62
C SER A 45 7.41 -24.44 -5.43
N ALA A 46 8.18 -24.32 -6.53
CA ALA A 46 9.60 -24.02 -6.44
C ALA A 46 9.86 -22.68 -5.72
N ILE A 47 9.03 -21.67 -5.99
CA ILE A 47 9.09 -20.38 -5.28
C ILE A 47 8.72 -20.55 -3.81
N TYR A 48 7.58 -21.19 -3.50
CA TYR A 48 7.08 -21.37 -2.13
C TYR A 48 8.08 -22.11 -1.21
N TYR A 49 8.78 -23.10 -1.76
CA TYR A 49 9.79 -23.89 -1.05
C TYR A 49 11.23 -23.35 -1.17
N GLY A 50 11.44 -22.26 -1.92
CA GLY A 50 12.75 -21.63 -2.04
C GLY A 50 13.75 -22.35 -2.96
N ASP A 51 13.30 -23.20 -3.87
CA ASP A 51 14.13 -23.90 -4.85
C ASP A 51 14.40 -23.02 -6.09
N PHE A 52 15.38 -22.13 -5.97
CA PHE A 52 15.71 -21.17 -7.03
C PHE A 52 16.22 -21.85 -8.31
N ASN A 53 16.97 -22.96 -8.19
CA ASN A 53 17.49 -23.68 -9.35
C ASN A 53 16.37 -24.31 -10.18
N LYS A 54 15.40 -24.95 -9.51
CA LYS A 54 14.21 -25.50 -10.18
C LYS A 54 13.36 -24.41 -10.79
N PHE A 55 13.16 -23.29 -10.09
CA PHE A 55 12.46 -22.11 -10.60
C PHE A 55 13.07 -21.59 -11.92
N VAL A 56 14.39 -21.37 -11.95
CA VAL A 56 15.08 -20.91 -13.18
C VAL A 56 14.97 -21.94 -14.29
N LYS A 57 15.16 -23.23 -13.97
CA LYS A 57 15.05 -24.32 -14.95
C LYS A 57 13.66 -24.35 -15.61
N ILE A 58 12.59 -24.18 -14.83
CA ILE A 58 11.21 -24.17 -15.35
C ILE A 58 10.98 -22.95 -16.24
N LEU A 59 11.37 -21.74 -15.83
CA LEU A 59 11.16 -20.53 -16.64
C LEU A 59 12.01 -20.50 -17.92
N ASN A 60 13.18 -21.13 -17.92
CA ASN A 60 13.96 -21.27 -19.15
C ASN A 60 13.29 -22.20 -20.17
N GLN A 61 12.55 -23.21 -19.70
CA GLN A 61 11.80 -24.12 -20.56
C GLN A 61 10.44 -23.55 -20.98
N TYR A 62 9.79 -22.79 -20.09
CA TYR A 62 8.45 -22.24 -20.28
C TYR A 62 8.38 -20.76 -19.86
N PRO A 63 8.98 -19.85 -20.64
CA PRO A 63 9.06 -18.43 -20.28
C PRO A 63 7.69 -17.73 -20.23
N ASN A 64 6.69 -18.25 -20.95
CA ASN A 64 5.32 -17.74 -20.94
C ASN A 64 4.63 -17.88 -19.57
N LEU A 65 5.12 -18.76 -18.68
CA LEU A 65 4.54 -18.95 -17.35
C LEU A 65 4.72 -17.74 -16.42
N ILE A 66 5.62 -16.80 -16.74
CA ILE A 66 5.98 -15.70 -15.86
C ILE A 66 4.79 -14.83 -15.40
N ASN A 67 3.74 -14.74 -16.22
CA ASN A 67 2.52 -13.99 -15.95
C ASN A 67 1.26 -14.87 -15.90
N CYS A 68 1.42 -16.20 -15.95
CA CYS A 68 0.30 -17.12 -15.84
C CYS A 68 -0.20 -17.20 -14.40
N SER A 69 -1.50 -17.39 -14.24
CA SER A 69 -2.11 -17.67 -12.94
C SER A 69 -2.36 -19.17 -12.80
N ASP A 70 -2.27 -19.67 -11.57
CA ASP A 70 -2.75 -21.01 -11.23
C ASP A 70 -4.26 -21.03 -10.96
N ILE A 71 -4.78 -22.15 -10.44
CA ILE A 71 -6.21 -22.33 -10.16
C ILE A 71 -6.75 -21.41 -9.06
N GLY A 72 -5.86 -20.87 -8.22
CA GLY A 72 -6.17 -19.86 -7.20
C GLY A 72 -6.07 -18.44 -7.74
N ASN A 73 -5.92 -18.26 -9.06
CA ASN A 73 -5.64 -16.99 -9.72
C ASN A 73 -4.31 -16.32 -9.30
N LEU A 74 -3.41 -17.05 -8.61
CA LEU A 74 -2.13 -16.53 -8.16
C LEU A 74 -1.05 -16.68 -9.23
N ARG A 75 -0.27 -15.63 -9.41
CA ARG A 75 0.87 -15.58 -10.35
C ARG A 75 2.18 -15.92 -9.64
N PRO A 76 3.25 -16.29 -10.37
CA PRO A 76 4.57 -16.50 -9.78
C PRO A 76 5.07 -15.32 -8.94
N LEU A 77 4.73 -14.10 -9.35
CA LEU A 77 5.09 -12.89 -8.60
C LEU A 77 4.41 -12.84 -7.23
N ASP A 78 3.15 -13.28 -7.12
CA ASP A 78 2.43 -13.37 -5.85
C ASP A 78 3.15 -14.34 -4.91
N TYR A 79 3.49 -15.54 -5.39
CA TYR A 79 4.27 -16.52 -4.62
C TYR A 79 5.63 -15.97 -4.18
N ALA A 80 6.27 -15.12 -4.98
CA ALA A 80 7.54 -14.51 -4.61
C ALA A 80 7.40 -13.48 -3.47
N LEU A 81 6.31 -12.72 -3.46
CA LEU A 81 5.98 -11.78 -2.38
C LEU A 81 5.72 -12.52 -1.06
N VAL A 82 5.02 -13.64 -1.14
CA VAL A 82 4.72 -14.51 0.01
C VAL A 82 5.97 -15.15 0.55
N TYR A 83 6.80 -15.70 -0.35
CA TYR A 83 8.07 -16.29 0.05
C TYR A 83 8.93 -15.26 0.77
N TYR A 84 9.00 -14.03 0.25
CA TYR A 84 9.70 -12.92 0.90
C TYR A 84 9.20 -12.65 2.32
N GLU A 85 7.88 -12.61 2.55
CA GLU A 85 7.32 -12.46 3.89
C GLU A 85 7.64 -13.66 4.81
N LYS A 86 7.55 -14.88 4.27
CA LYS A 86 7.83 -16.14 4.98
C LYS A 86 9.26 -16.19 5.52
N ILE A 87 10.23 -15.67 4.78
CA ILE A 87 11.65 -15.66 5.18
C ILE A 87 12.06 -14.40 5.96
N ASN A 88 11.10 -13.58 6.41
CA ASN A 88 11.34 -12.31 7.09
C ASN A 88 12.19 -11.30 6.29
N GLY A 89 12.09 -11.35 4.97
CA GLY A 89 12.60 -10.31 4.09
C GLY A 89 14.12 -10.22 3.90
N ASP A 90 14.84 -11.35 4.01
CA ASP A 90 16.27 -11.41 3.70
C ASP A 90 16.58 -10.90 2.27
N GLU A 91 17.78 -10.35 2.10
CA GLU A 91 18.26 -9.70 0.88
C GLU A 91 18.47 -10.69 -0.28
N SER A 92 18.37 -11.99 -0.02
CA SER A 92 18.15 -13.00 -1.05
C SER A 92 16.71 -12.93 -1.57
N LYS A 93 16.42 -11.93 -2.41
CA LYS A 93 15.15 -11.79 -3.17
C LYS A 93 15.24 -12.37 -4.60
N PRO A 94 15.81 -13.56 -4.85
CA PRO A 94 16.16 -13.93 -6.21
C PRO A 94 14.92 -14.17 -7.06
N PHE A 95 13.80 -14.66 -6.49
CA PHE A 95 12.56 -14.88 -7.24
C PHE A 95 11.94 -13.58 -7.73
N PHE A 96 11.67 -12.63 -6.81
CA PHE A 96 11.01 -11.38 -7.15
C PHE A 96 11.84 -10.57 -8.16
N GLU A 97 13.14 -10.37 -7.90
CA GLU A 97 14.02 -9.64 -8.82
C GLU A 97 14.13 -10.32 -10.18
N TYR A 98 14.23 -11.66 -10.21
CA TYR A 98 14.28 -12.40 -11.46
C TYR A 98 12.99 -12.22 -12.26
N LEU A 99 11.82 -12.38 -11.62
CA LEU A 99 10.52 -12.21 -12.27
C LEU A 99 10.36 -10.81 -12.86
N VAL A 100 10.60 -9.76 -12.08
CA VAL A 100 10.45 -8.37 -12.56
C VAL A 100 11.45 -8.05 -13.68
N LYS A 101 12.70 -8.51 -13.56
CA LYS A 101 13.72 -8.34 -14.60
C LYS A 101 13.32 -9.03 -15.91
N ASN A 102 12.66 -10.18 -15.84
CA ASN A 102 12.27 -10.98 -17.00
C ASN A 102 10.85 -10.71 -17.52
N GLY A 103 10.19 -9.62 -17.08
CA GLY A 103 8.93 -9.17 -17.68
C GLY A 103 7.67 -9.61 -16.95
N ALA A 104 7.77 -9.93 -15.66
CA ALA A 104 6.58 -10.01 -14.82
C ALA A 104 5.81 -8.68 -14.86
N ASP A 105 4.51 -8.78 -15.05
CA ASP A 105 3.56 -7.68 -15.02
C ASP A 105 3.43 -7.12 -13.60
N LEU A 106 3.37 -5.79 -13.48
CA LEU A 106 3.23 -5.08 -12.20
C LEU A 106 1.86 -4.40 -12.05
N ASN A 107 0.97 -4.56 -13.04
CA ASN A 107 -0.29 -3.83 -13.18
C ASN A 107 -1.51 -4.75 -13.19
N TYR A 108 -1.52 -5.74 -12.30
CA TYR A 108 -2.64 -6.64 -12.11
C TYR A 108 -3.19 -6.54 -10.70
N LYS A 109 -4.37 -7.11 -10.47
CA LYS A 109 -4.99 -7.23 -9.16
C LYS A 109 -4.50 -8.51 -8.48
N ILE A 110 -3.87 -8.38 -7.32
CA ILE A 110 -3.65 -9.51 -6.41
C ILE A 110 -5.01 -9.82 -5.78
N GLU A 111 -5.65 -10.92 -6.21
CA GLU A 111 -7.07 -11.22 -5.93
C GLU A 111 -7.42 -11.13 -4.45
N ASP A 112 -6.64 -11.76 -3.57
CA ASP A 112 -6.95 -11.81 -2.13
C ASP A 112 -6.68 -10.50 -1.39
N ALA A 113 -5.77 -9.67 -1.91
CA ALA A 113 -5.39 -8.41 -1.27
C ALA A 113 -6.22 -7.22 -1.77
N LEU A 114 -6.82 -7.34 -2.97
CA LEU A 114 -7.40 -6.21 -3.72
C LEU A 114 -6.40 -5.05 -3.90
N LEU A 115 -5.12 -5.41 -4.08
CA LEU A 115 -4.00 -4.48 -4.26
C LEU A 115 -3.29 -4.77 -5.57
N THR A 116 -2.63 -3.75 -6.11
CA THR A 116 -1.59 -3.93 -7.12
C THR A 116 -0.31 -4.47 -6.49
N PRO A 117 0.59 -5.09 -7.27
CA PRO A 117 1.92 -5.45 -6.80
C PRO A 117 2.67 -4.31 -6.11
N ILE A 118 2.63 -3.08 -6.65
CA ILE A 118 3.35 -1.93 -6.05
C ILE A 118 2.73 -1.48 -4.71
N GLU A 119 1.40 -1.52 -4.59
CA GLU A 119 0.73 -1.24 -3.32
C GLU A 119 1.11 -2.29 -2.26
N TYR A 120 1.12 -3.58 -2.63
CA TYR A 120 1.50 -4.67 -1.72
C TYR A 120 2.97 -4.57 -1.30
N LEU A 121 3.89 -4.33 -2.26
CA LEU A 121 5.31 -4.10 -1.99
C LEU A 121 5.54 -2.97 -0.98
N THR A 122 4.75 -1.90 -1.08
CA THR A 122 4.82 -0.75 -0.16
C THR A 122 4.48 -1.12 1.28
N ILE A 123 3.73 -2.21 1.50
CA ILE A 123 3.38 -2.70 2.84
C ILE A 123 4.50 -3.55 3.45
N ILE A 124 5.18 -4.36 2.64
CA ILE A 124 6.04 -5.45 3.12
C ILE A 124 7.53 -5.18 2.98
N MET A 125 7.95 -4.26 2.11
CA MET A 125 9.37 -3.97 1.84
C MET A 125 9.81 -2.64 2.43
N SER A 126 11.11 -2.49 2.68
CA SER A 126 11.67 -1.25 3.24
C SER A 126 11.61 -0.09 2.27
N GLU A 127 11.50 1.13 2.80
CA GLU A 127 11.47 2.36 2.01
C GLU A 127 12.67 2.47 1.07
N LYS A 128 13.89 2.19 1.57
CA LYS A 128 15.13 2.26 0.79
C LYS A 128 15.04 1.37 -0.47
N TYR A 129 14.61 0.12 -0.29
CA TYR A 129 14.46 -0.81 -1.41
C TYR A 129 13.40 -0.30 -2.40
N LEU A 130 12.26 0.17 -1.90
CA LEU A 130 11.16 0.65 -2.74
C LEU A 130 11.56 1.87 -3.57
N ILE A 131 12.38 2.77 -3.03
CA ILE A 131 12.92 3.91 -3.78
C ILE A 131 13.80 3.42 -4.94
N GLU A 132 14.73 2.49 -4.69
CA GLU A 132 15.61 1.92 -5.72
C GLU A 132 14.78 1.16 -6.78
N PHE A 133 13.85 0.33 -6.33
CA PHE A 133 12.94 -0.44 -7.18
C PHE A 133 12.09 0.47 -8.08
N PHE A 134 11.42 1.46 -7.48
CA PHE A 134 10.54 2.36 -8.21
C PHE A 134 11.33 3.19 -9.23
N ASN A 135 12.48 3.74 -8.86
CA ASN A 135 13.32 4.48 -9.82
C ASN A 135 13.73 3.62 -11.03
N LYS A 136 14.00 2.34 -10.80
CA LYS A 136 14.38 1.40 -11.87
C LYS A 136 13.20 0.99 -12.75
N TYR A 137 12.02 0.78 -12.17
CA TYR A 137 10.90 0.14 -12.86
C TYR A 137 9.65 1.02 -13.02
N LYS A 138 9.67 2.31 -12.67
CA LYS A 138 8.51 3.22 -12.78
C LYS A 138 7.86 3.25 -14.15
N HIS A 139 8.62 3.07 -15.23
CA HIS A 139 8.09 3.00 -16.60
C HIS A 139 7.18 1.78 -16.85
N LYS A 140 7.21 0.78 -15.97
CA LYS A 140 6.35 -0.42 -16.01
C LYS A 140 5.18 -0.34 -15.02
N ILE A 141 5.06 0.73 -14.23
CA ILE A 141 4.11 0.82 -13.12
C ILE A 141 3.08 1.90 -13.45
N ASN A 142 1.80 1.50 -13.47
CA ASN A 142 0.70 2.43 -13.40
C ASN A 142 0.43 2.78 -11.94
N ILE A 143 1.01 3.90 -11.50
CA ILE A 143 0.98 4.35 -10.10
C ILE A 143 -0.43 4.66 -9.56
N ASN A 144 -1.39 4.88 -10.46
CA ASN A 144 -2.79 5.20 -10.12
C ASN A 144 -3.74 4.03 -10.37
N LEU A 145 -3.23 2.86 -10.76
CA LEU A 145 -4.06 1.66 -10.87
C LEU A 145 -4.52 1.23 -9.48
N ASN A 146 -5.82 1.02 -9.33
CA ASN A 146 -6.40 0.70 -8.04
C ASN A 146 -7.62 -0.23 -8.20
N TYR A 147 -7.69 -1.25 -7.33
CA TYR A 147 -8.76 -2.26 -7.34
C TYR A 147 -9.61 -2.27 -6.06
N ASN A 148 -9.36 -1.35 -5.12
CA ASN A 148 -10.03 -1.28 -3.82
C ASN A 148 -10.86 0.00 -3.63
N GLY A 149 -11.26 0.64 -4.72
CA GLY A 149 -12.05 1.88 -4.68
C GLY A 149 -11.30 3.02 -3.99
N PHE A 150 -10.00 3.15 -4.26
CA PHE A 150 -9.09 4.17 -3.75
C PHE A 150 -8.80 4.13 -2.23
N LYS A 151 -9.26 3.09 -1.52
CA LYS A 151 -9.00 2.93 -0.08
C LYS A 151 -7.55 2.57 0.25
N GLY A 152 -6.80 2.04 -0.71
CA GLY A 152 -5.44 1.55 -0.50
C GLY A 152 -4.51 1.88 -1.66
N THR A 153 -4.41 3.16 -2.03
CA THR A 153 -3.46 3.64 -3.05
C THR A 153 -2.01 3.56 -2.57
N VAL A 154 -1.05 3.70 -3.49
CA VAL A 154 0.37 3.75 -3.11
C VAL A 154 0.69 4.87 -2.11
N LEU A 155 -0.04 6.00 -2.14
CA LEU A 155 0.12 7.09 -1.19
C LEU A 155 -0.43 6.74 0.19
N THR A 156 -1.60 6.10 0.27
CA THR A 156 -2.14 5.68 1.58
C THR A 156 -1.23 4.62 2.20
N GLN A 157 -0.69 3.68 1.42
CA GLN A 157 0.26 2.68 1.93
C GLN A 157 1.58 3.32 2.40
N ALA A 158 2.15 4.25 1.62
CA ALA A 158 3.36 4.96 2.03
C ALA A 158 3.15 5.79 3.30
N HIS A 159 2.00 6.45 3.44
CA HIS A 159 1.61 7.19 4.65
C HIS A 159 1.44 6.29 5.88
N GLU A 160 0.77 5.15 5.73
CA GLU A 160 0.58 4.19 6.82
C GLU A 160 1.89 3.57 7.32
N ASN A 161 2.89 3.47 6.44
CA ASN A 161 4.23 2.98 6.78
C ASN A 161 5.23 4.09 7.16
N ASP A 162 4.80 5.36 7.21
CA ASP A 162 5.66 6.54 7.47
C ASP A 162 6.83 6.67 6.48
N TYR A 163 6.64 6.22 5.23
CA TYR A 163 7.63 6.28 4.16
C TYR A 163 7.62 7.64 3.46
N LYS A 164 8.18 8.64 4.14
CA LYS A 164 8.18 10.05 3.69
C LYS A 164 8.84 10.27 2.33
N GLN A 165 10.01 9.69 2.10
CA GLN A 165 10.74 9.86 0.86
C GLN A 165 10.03 9.16 -0.29
N LEU A 166 9.51 7.96 -0.06
CA LEU A 166 8.73 7.23 -1.06
C LEU A 166 7.40 7.92 -1.37
N PHE A 167 6.71 8.44 -0.36
CA PHE A 167 5.48 9.22 -0.53
C PHE A 167 5.71 10.43 -1.44
N LYS A 168 6.78 11.19 -1.17
CA LYS A 168 7.20 12.32 -2.02
C LYS A 168 7.53 11.86 -3.45
N LEU A 169 8.29 10.77 -3.59
CA LEU A 169 8.67 10.22 -4.89
C LEU A 169 7.43 9.82 -5.71
N TYR A 170 6.43 9.21 -5.09
CA TYR A 170 5.18 8.85 -5.75
C TYR A 170 4.41 10.08 -6.23
N LEU A 171 4.30 11.13 -5.43
CA LEU A 171 3.69 12.41 -5.84
C LEU A 171 4.42 13.04 -7.03
N GLU A 172 5.76 13.09 -6.97
CA GLU A 172 6.60 13.63 -8.05
C GLU A 172 6.47 12.84 -9.36
N ASN A 173 5.98 11.60 -9.30
CA ASN A 173 5.73 10.75 -10.46
C ASN A 173 4.22 10.57 -10.75
N GLY A 174 3.38 11.48 -10.26
CA GLY A 174 2.00 11.62 -10.69
C GLY A 174 0.97 10.77 -9.92
N ALA A 175 1.32 10.26 -8.74
CA ALA A 175 0.32 9.67 -7.85
C ALA A 175 -0.75 10.70 -7.46
N ILE A 176 -2.02 10.31 -7.56
CA ILE A 176 -3.16 11.18 -7.26
C ILE A 176 -3.42 11.21 -5.77
N VAL A 177 -3.45 12.42 -5.20
CA VAL A 177 -3.93 12.68 -3.85
C VAL A 177 -5.45 12.50 -3.83
N ASN A 178 -5.94 11.61 -2.97
CA ASN A 178 -7.36 11.31 -2.83
C ASN A 178 -7.89 11.66 -1.43
N ASP A 179 -9.19 11.56 -1.23
CA ASP A 179 -9.80 11.86 0.06
C ASP A 179 -9.33 10.90 1.16
N THR A 180 -9.02 9.64 0.84
CA THR A 180 -8.57 8.66 1.85
C THR A 180 -7.26 9.08 2.51
N VAL A 181 -6.26 9.53 1.75
CA VAL A 181 -4.99 9.98 2.36
C VAL A 181 -5.20 11.25 3.20
N LEU A 182 -6.04 12.18 2.73
CA LEU A 182 -6.36 13.39 3.48
C LEU A 182 -7.15 13.09 4.76
N ILE A 183 -8.11 12.17 4.72
CA ILE A 183 -8.85 11.67 5.88
C ILE A 183 -7.89 11.03 6.87
N ASN A 184 -6.96 10.16 6.42
CA ASN A 184 -6.01 9.50 7.29
C ASN A 184 -5.07 10.50 7.98
N ILE A 185 -4.56 11.49 7.25
CA ILE A 185 -3.74 12.58 7.80
C ILE A 185 -4.55 13.39 8.82
N THR A 186 -5.76 13.82 8.45
CA THR A 186 -6.66 14.61 9.30
C THR A 186 -7.00 13.86 10.58
N TYR A 187 -7.36 12.59 10.46
CA TYR A 187 -7.66 11.72 11.60
C TYR A 187 -6.46 11.63 12.54
N LYS A 188 -5.24 11.36 12.04
CA LYS A 188 -4.05 11.27 12.89
C LYS A 188 -3.70 12.58 13.62
N ILE A 189 -3.97 13.74 13.00
CA ILE A 189 -3.78 15.05 13.65
C ILE A 189 -4.80 15.23 14.79
N LEU A 190 -6.05 14.86 14.54
CA LEU A 190 -7.19 15.17 15.39
C LEU A 190 -7.49 14.12 16.47
N GLU A 191 -7.30 12.83 16.20
CA GLU A 191 -7.68 11.68 17.04
C GLU A 191 -7.30 11.84 18.52
N PRO A 192 -6.09 12.33 18.89
CA PRO A 192 -5.72 12.51 20.29
C PRO A 192 -6.65 13.47 21.07
N PHE A 193 -7.39 14.33 20.37
CA PHE A 193 -8.30 15.34 20.93
C PHE A 193 -9.78 14.96 20.81
N TYR A 194 -10.11 13.82 20.18
CA TYR A 194 -11.50 13.34 20.01
C TYR A 194 -11.78 11.99 20.70
N THR A 195 -10.75 11.25 21.13
CA THR A 195 -10.94 9.90 21.71
C THR A 195 -10.97 9.87 23.25
N LYS A 196 -11.56 8.78 23.76
CA LYS A 196 -12.45 8.68 24.93
C LYS A 196 -11.84 8.76 26.35
N THR A 197 -10.55 9.04 26.54
CA THR A 197 -9.93 8.81 27.86
C THR A 197 -9.19 9.98 28.51
N LYS A 198 -8.90 11.09 27.81
CA LYS A 198 -8.31 12.29 28.47
C LYS A 198 -8.79 13.65 27.95
N TYR A 199 -9.15 13.77 26.69
CA TYR A 199 -9.47 15.08 26.08
C TYR A 199 -10.83 15.03 25.42
N PHE A 200 -11.88 15.23 26.21
CA PHE A 200 -13.25 15.30 25.68
C PHE A 200 -13.42 16.57 24.83
N SER A 201 -13.79 16.32 23.57
CA SER A 201 -14.28 17.21 22.50
C SER A 201 -14.09 18.72 22.63
N LEU A 202 -13.65 19.33 21.52
CA LEU A 202 -13.78 20.76 21.20
C LEU A 202 -15.26 21.24 21.07
N LYS A 203 -16.21 20.61 21.77
CA LYS A 203 -17.68 20.84 21.69
C LYS A 203 -18.11 22.29 21.98
N ASN A 204 -17.26 23.07 22.64
CA ASN A 204 -17.59 24.44 23.06
C ASN A 204 -16.82 25.51 22.26
N ASN A 205 -16.23 25.17 21.10
CA ASN A 205 -15.36 26.08 20.33
C ASN A 205 -14.24 26.71 21.19
N LYS A 206 -13.73 25.95 22.16
CA LYS A 206 -12.64 26.38 23.04
C LYS A 206 -11.78 25.18 23.41
N ALA A 207 -10.46 25.32 23.26
CA ALA A 207 -9.51 24.38 23.81
C ALA A 207 -9.37 24.59 25.33
N ILE A 208 -9.39 23.51 26.11
CA ILE A 208 -9.09 23.56 27.54
C ILE A 208 -7.58 23.55 27.78
N ASN A 209 -7.12 24.04 28.94
CA ASN A 209 -5.68 24.14 29.26
C ASN A 209 -4.95 22.81 29.07
N GLU A 210 -5.55 21.71 29.49
CA GLU A 210 -4.93 20.37 29.38
C GLU A 210 -4.71 19.97 27.90
N GLN A 211 -5.61 20.37 26.99
CA GLN A 211 -5.46 20.15 25.55
C GLN A 211 -4.33 21.02 24.97
N LEU A 212 -4.25 22.28 25.40
CA LEU A 212 -3.19 23.21 24.98
C LEU A 212 -1.81 22.75 25.47
N GLU A 213 -1.74 22.20 26.67
CA GLU A 213 -0.53 21.59 27.23
C GLU A 213 -0.15 20.32 26.47
N PHE A 214 -1.11 19.45 26.18
CA PHE A 214 -0.88 18.24 25.39
C PHE A 214 -0.42 18.55 23.96
N PHE A 215 -1.03 19.55 23.31
CA PHE A 215 -0.62 20.01 21.99
C PHE A 215 0.86 20.46 21.94
N LYS A 216 1.38 20.99 23.05
CA LYS A 216 2.80 21.39 23.20
C LYS A 216 3.70 20.25 23.70
N SER A 217 3.14 19.08 23.98
CA SER A 217 3.89 17.95 24.53
C SER A 217 4.81 17.33 23.48
N LYS A 218 5.92 16.74 23.95
CA LYS A 218 6.81 15.96 23.09
C LYS A 218 6.09 14.73 22.50
N GLU A 219 5.16 14.15 23.25
CA GLU A 219 4.36 12.99 22.83
C GLU A 219 3.57 13.28 21.55
N TYR A 220 2.93 14.45 21.46
CA TYR A 220 2.19 14.85 20.26
C TYR A 220 3.10 15.38 19.14
N SER A 221 4.19 16.08 19.51
CA SER A 221 5.06 16.79 18.56
C SER A 221 5.57 15.93 17.39
N ASP A 222 5.94 14.67 17.66
CA ASP A 222 6.51 13.79 16.63
C ASP A 222 5.44 13.33 15.62
N ILE A 223 4.29 12.89 16.13
CA ILE A 223 3.11 12.53 15.30
C ILE A 223 2.71 13.73 14.46
N TYR A 224 2.61 14.89 15.11
CA TYR A 224 2.14 16.11 14.50
C TYR A 224 3.07 16.62 13.39
N SER A 225 4.38 16.66 13.65
CA SER A 225 5.37 17.06 12.65
C SER A 225 5.39 16.14 11.44
N ASN A 226 5.19 14.83 11.66
CA ASN A 226 5.07 13.86 10.55
C ASN A 226 3.80 14.10 9.73
N GLN A 227 2.65 14.30 10.38
CA GLN A 227 1.41 14.55 9.64
C GLN A 227 1.42 15.87 8.87
N LEU A 228 2.03 16.92 9.42
CA LEU A 228 2.19 18.18 8.70
C LEU A 228 3.02 18.04 7.42
N TYR A 229 4.06 17.20 7.44
CA TYR A 229 4.85 16.90 6.24
C TYR A 229 3.99 16.28 5.14
N PHE A 230 3.20 15.25 5.48
CA PHE A 230 2.32 14.60 4.52
C PHE A 230 1.20 15.54 4.05
N LEU A 231 0.63 16.35 4.95
CA LEU A 231 -0.40 17.32 4.62
C LEU A 231 0.12 18.35 3.62
N GLU A 232 1.25 18.99 3.92
CA GLU A 232 1.85 20.03 3.06
C GLU A 232 2.15 19.49 1.66
N LEU A 233 2.72 18.29 1.56
CA LEU A 233 2.94 17.64 0.27
C LEU A 233 1.62 17.28 -0.43
N SER A 234 0.65 16.74 0.29
CA SER A 234 -0.63 16.35 -0.30
C SER A 234 -1.36 17.56 -0.89
N LEU A 235 -1.41 18.68 -0.15
CA LEU A 235 -2.03 19.91 -0.63
C LEU A 235 -1.30 20.51 -1.83
N LYS A 236 0.04 20.46 -1.84
CA LYS A 236 0.83 20.92 -2.98
C LYS A 236 0.51 20.20 -4.29
N TYR A 237 0.16 18.91 -4.22
CA TYR A 237 -0.11 18.06 -5.39
C TYR A 237 -1.62 17.78 -5.60
N LEU A 238 -2.48 18.36 -4.76
CA LEU A 238 -3.92 18.22 -4.88
C LEU A 238 -4.41 19.00 -6.11
N LYS A 239 -5.03 18.31 -7.06
CA LYS A 239 -5.50 18.92 -8.31
C LYS A 239 -6.92 19.43 -8.22
N ASP A 240 -7.81 18.61 -7.65
CA ASP A 240 -9.23 18.88 -7.58
C ASP A 240 -9.67 18.84 -6.11
N LYS A 241 -10.26 19.95 -5.64
CA LYS A 241 -10.96 19.97 -4.35
C LYS A 241 -12.39 19.50 -4.56
N ASN A 242 -12.87 18.69 -3.63
CA ASN A 242 -14.26 18.27 -3.56
C ASN A 242 -14.82 18.56 -2.17
N GLU A 243 -16.12 18.31 -1.97
CA GLU A 243 -16.79 18.56 -0.70
C GLU A 243 -16.14 17.82 0.50
N THR A 244 -15.68 16.58 0.30
CA THR A 244 -15.01 15.80 1.36
C THR A 244 -13.66 16.39 1.74
N THR A 245 -12.87 16.79 0.74
CA THR A 245 -11.63 17.53 0.94
C THR A 245 -11.88 18.81 1.72
N ASP A 246 -12.85 19.64 1.30
CA ASP A 246 -13.18 20.89 1.99
C ASP A 246 -13.62 20.66 3.43
N GLU A 247 -14.41 19.62 3.69
CA GLU A 247 -14.80 19.22 5.04
C GLU A 247 -13.57 18.91 5.92
N MET A 248 -12.60 18.15 5.39
CA MET A 248 -11.36 17.83 6.12
C MET A 248 -10.52 19.08 6.40
N LEU A 249 -10.33 19.95 5.41
CA LEU A 249 -9.56 21.19 5.57
C LEU A 249 -10.22 22.14 6.56
N ASN A 250 -11.54 22.25 6.55
CA ASN A 250 -12.29 23.06 7.51
C ASN A 250 -12.16 22.52 8.95
N LYS A 251 -12.18 21.20 9.14
CA LYS A 251 -11.93 20.58 10.45
C LYS A 251 -10.51 20.89 10.96
N LEU A 252 -9.51 20.79 10.10
CA LEU A 252 -8.13 21.13 10.44
C LEU A 252 -7.97 22.62 10.75
N LEU A 253 -8.63 23.51 10.00
CA LEU A 253 -8.58 24.95 10.24
C LEU A 253 -9.24 25.32 11.57
N ALA A 254 -10.40 24.74 11.87
CA ALA A 254 -11.07 24.92 13.16
C ALA A 254 -10.18 24.46 14.31
N PHE A 255 -9.57 23.28 14.19
CA PHE A 255 -8.59 22.78 15.16
C PHE A 255 -7.39 23.74 15.31
N ALA A 256 -6.81 24.19 14.21
CA ALA A 256 -5.66 25.08 14.21
C ALA A 256 -5.95 26.39 14.95
N ASN A 257 -7.12 27.00 14.69
CA ASN A 257 -7.55 28.21 15.38
C ASN A 257 -7.73 27.98 16.89
N LEU A 258 -8.30 26.85 17.29
CA LEU A 258 -8.50 26.50 18.70
C LEU A 258 -7.18 26.28 19.45
N MET A 259 -6.17 25.75 18.77
CA MET A 259 -4.83 25.51 19.32
C MET A 259 -3.88 26.71 19.15
N ASN A 260 -4.31 27.78 18.47
CA ASN A 260 -3.47 28.91 18.05
C ASN A 260 -2.24 28.45 17.23
N ASP A 261 -2.45 27.49 16.34
CA ASP A 261 -1.40 26.91 15.52
C ASP A 261 -1.18 27.68 14.21
N LYS A 262 -0.25 28.61 14.26
CA LYS A 262 0.16 29.39 13.09
C LYS A 262 0.75 28.54 11.97
N LYS A 263 1.39 27.40 12.27
CA LYS A 263 2.02 26.55 11.25
C LYS A 263 0.97 25.85 10.41
N LEU A 264 -0.04 25.26 11.04
CA LEU A 264 -1.15 24.62 10.33
C LEU A 264 -2.01 25.63 9.58
N ILE A 265 -2.32 26.77 10.19
CA ILE A 265 -3.03 27.86 9.51
C ILE A 265 -2.29 28.22 8.21
N ASN A 266 -0.97 28.47 8.29
CA ASN A 266 -0.17 28.82 7.12
C ASN A 266 -0.14 27.72 6.05
N ILE A 267 -0.21 26.44 6.41
CA ILE A 267 -0.28 25.34 5.45
C ILE A 267 -1.65 25.31 4.74
N LEU A 268 -2.74 25.53 5.49
CA LEU A 268 -4.10 25.43 4.97
C LEU A 268 -4.54 26.63 4.14
N THR A 269 -3.99 27.81 4.41
CA THR A 269 -4.34 29.06 3.71
C THR A 269 -3.30 29.47 2.66
N LYS A 270 -2.34 28.61 2.36
CA LYS A 270 -1.36 28.88 1.31
C LYS A 270 -2.05 28.69 -0.04
N ASP A 271 -2.12 29.77 -0.81
CA ASP A 271 -2.61 29.76 -2.19
C ASP A 271 -1.73 28.88 -3.09
#